data_AF-A0A1Z9K0R2-F1
#
_entry.id   AF-A0A1Z9K0R2-F1
#
_cell.length_a   1.000
_cell.length_b   1.000
_cell.length_c   1.000
_cell.angle_alpha   90.00
_cell.angle_beta   90.00
_cell.angle_gamma   90.00
#
_symmetry.space_group_name_H-M   'P 1'
#
loop_
_entity.id
_entity.type
_entity.pdbx_description
1 polymer ?
#
loop_
_entity_poly.entity_id
_entity_poly.type
_entity_poly.pdbx_seq_one_letter_code
_entity_poly.pdbx_strand_id
1 'polypeptide(L)'
;MMVTNSAANGFQFSRRSEQKLRSLHPALVQVAQLALRKSRVDFTIISSRRTLDEQRQLVATGKSQTLNSRHLKGEALDFVPLDPTTGKGRFDRGLAIEVAAAFMDAGQEQGCPVKWGGMWQGFEDIPHIEMMKTKQANPARASG
;
A
#
# COMPACT_ATOMS: atom_id res chain seq x y z
N MET A 1 -30.52 -1.17 -6.58
CA MET A 1 -29.29 -1.97 -6.47
C MET A 1 -28.43 -1.65 -7.69
N MET A 2 -27.50 -0.68 -7.59
CA MET A 2 -26.64 -0.34 -8.73
C MET A 2 -25.48 -1.31 -8.76
N VAL A 3 -25.48 -2.19 -9.76
CA VAL A 3 -24.33 -3.01 -10.12
C VAL A 3 -23.43 -2.11 -10.96
N THR A 4 -22.39 -1.51 -10.37
CA THR A 4 -21.39 -0.81 -11.17
C THR A 4 -20.46 -1.86 -11.77
N ASN A 5 -20.72 -2.21 -13.02
CA ASN A 5 -19.77 -2.95 -13.85
C ASN A 5 -18.58 -2.01 -14.13
N SER A 6 -17.60 -1.98 -13.22
CA SER A 6 -16.37 -1.20 -13.43
C SER A 6 -15.53 -1.92 -14.48
N ALA A 7 -15.52 -1.39 -15.71
CA ALA A 7 -14.49 -1.75 -16.68
C ALA A 7 -13.11 -1.54 -16.04
N ALA A 8 -12.20 -2.52 -16.18
CA ALA A 8 -10.84 -2.38 -15.71
C ALA A 8 -10.24 -1.08 -16.27
N ASN A 9 -9.65 -0.26 -15.41
CA ASN A 9 -9.00 0.98 -15.85
C ASN A 9 -7.76 0.66 -16.72
N GLY A 10 -7.25 1.67 -17.43
CA GLY A 10 -6.04 1.55 -18.26
C GLY A 10 -4.73 1.86 -17.53
N PHE A 11 -4.74 1.95 -16.20
CA PHE A 11 -3.58 2.37 -15.41
C PHE A 11 -2.50 1.30 -15.39
N GLN A 12 -1.24 1.74 -15.44
CA GLN A 12 -0.08 0.86 -15.51
C GLN A 12 1.04 1.42 -14.64
N PHE A 13 1.69 0.54 -13.88
CA PHE A 13 2.86 0.94 -13.14
C PHE A 13 4.00 1.31 -14.08
N SER A 14 4.63 2.46 -13.83
CA SER A 14 5.90 2.79 -14.47
C SER A 14 6.97 1.74 -14.13
N ARG A 15 8.00 1.64 -14.99
CA ARG A 15 9.19 0.80 -14.73
C ARG A 15 9.80 1.03 -13.34
N ARG A 16 9.79 2.27 -12.84
CA ARG A 16 10.29 2.61 -11.49
C ARG A 16 9.42 1.97 -10.40
N SER A 17 8.11 2.04 -10.54
CA SER A 17 7.17 1.40 -9.61
C SER A 17 7.35 -0.11 -9.62
N GLU A 18 7.43 -0.72 -10.80
CA GLU A 18 7.68 -2.17 -10.94
C GLU A 18 8.99 -2.60 -10.26
N GLN A 19 10.06 -1.82 -10.40
CA GLN A 19 11.34 -2.10 -9.71
C GLN A 19 11.18 -2.07 -8.19
N LYS A 20 10.42 -1.11 -7.64
CA LYS A 20 10.16 -1.03 -6.20
C LYS A 20 9.35 -2.23 -5.70
N LEU A 21 8.34 -2.65 -6.46
CA LEU A 21 7.50 -3.80 -6.11
C LEU A 21 8.29 -5.10 -5.96
N ARG A 22 9.36 -5.31 -6.75
CA ARG A 22 10.20 -6.52 -6.68
C ARG A 22 10.80 -6.80 -5.30
N SER A 23 10.95 -5.77 -4.47
CA SER A 23 11.52 -5.88 -3.13
C SER A 23 10.50 -6.21 -2.03
N LEU A 24 9.21 -6.21 -2.37
CA LEU A 24 8.12 -6.43 -1.41
C LEU A 24 7.80 -7.91 -1.23
N HIS A 25 7.06 -8.20 -0.16
CA HIS A 25 6.42 -9.49 0.04
C HIS A 25 5.50 -9.83 -1.16
N PRO A 26 5.56 -11.06 -1.73
CA PRO A 26 4.80 -11.40 -2.94
C PRO A 26 3.30 -11.14 -2.85
N ALA A 27 2.68 -11.40 -1.69
CA ALA A 27 1.26 -11.11 -1.48
C ALA A 27 0.95 -9.60 -1.58
N LEU A 28 1.83 -8.73 -1.06
CA LEU A 28 1.64 -7.28 -1.15
C LEU A 28 1.83 -6.77 -2.59
N VAL A 29 2.68 -7.45 -3.40
CA VAL A 29 2.78 -7.17 -4.84
C VAL A 29 1.47 -7.46 -5.55
N GLN A 30 0.84 -8.61 -5.29
CA GLN A 30 -0.46 -8.96 -5.87
C GLN A 30 -1.55 -7.97 -5.47
N VAL A 31 -1.56 -7.57 -4.20
CA VAL A 31 -2.46 -6.51 -3.70
C VAL A 31 -2.24 -5.20 -4.44
N ALA A 32 -1.00 -4.73 -4.57
CA ALA A 32 -0.71 -3.47 -5.27
C ALA A 32 -1.14 -3.49 -6.75
N GLN A 33 -0.91 -4.60 -7.45
CA GLN A 33 -1.32 -4.77 -8.84
C GLN A 33 -2.84 -4.81 -9.00
N LEU A 34 -3.55 -5.49 -8.11
CA LEU A 34 -5.01 -5.51 -8.12
C LEU A 34 -5.59 -4.15 -7.72
N ALA A 35 -5.04 -3.50 -6.71
CA ALA A 35 -5.43 -2.16 -6.29
C ALA A 35 -5.32 -1.15 -7.46
N LEU A 36 -4.25 -1.23 -8.27
CA LEU A 36 -4.10 -0.39 -9.45
C LEU A 36 -5.28 -0.57 -10.42
N ARG A 37 -5.69 -1.81 -10.70
CA ARG A 37 -6.82 -2.10 -11.60
C ARG A 37 -8.19 -1.69 -11.04
N LYS A 38 -8.31 -1.65 -9.71
CA LYS A 38 -9.56 -1.33 -9.01
C LYS A 38 -9.70 0.16 -8.68
N SER A 39 -8.58 0.89 -8.61
CA SER A 39 -8.58 2.29 -8.23
C SER A 39 -9.27 3.18 -9.26
N ARG A 40 -9.96 4.21 -8.77
CA ARG A 40 -10.54 5.29 -9.60
C ARG A 40 -9.52 6.38 -9.93
N VAL A 41 -8.40 6.39 -9.21
CA VAL A 41 -7.30 7.35 -9.33
C VAL A 41 -6.01 6.58 -9.60
N ASP A 42 -5.27 6.97 -10.65
CA ASP A 42 -3.97 6.37 -10.93
C ASP A 42 -2.98 6.71 -9.80
N PHE A 43 -1.97 5.87 -9.57
CA PHE A 43 -0.99 6.10 -8.54
C PHE A 43 0.35 5.45 -8.86
N THR A 44 1.40 5.99 -8.25
CA THR A 44 2.77 5.49 -8.39
C THR A 44 3.35 5.06 -7.05
N ILE A 45 4.29 4.12 -7.07
CA ILE A 45 4.98 3.65 -5.86
C ILE A 45 6.26 4.46 -5.68
N ILE A 46 6.40 5.08 -4.52
CA ILE A 46 7.56 5.94 -4.20
C ILE A 46 8.54 5.28 -3.23
N SER A 47 8.10 4.29 -2.46
CA SER A 47 8.92 3.61 -1.46
C SER A 47 8.43 2.17 -1.26
N SER A 48 9.34 1.27 -0.93
CA SER A 48 9.10 -0.17 -0.79
C SER A 48 9.94 -0.71 0.38
N ARG A 49 10.59 -1.86 0.25
CA ARG A 49 11.50 -2.34 1.28
C ARG A 49 12.62 -1.33 1.54
N ARG A 50 12.84 -0.99 2.81
CA ARG A 50 13.93 -0.13 3.28
C ARG A 50 15.02 -0.99 3.93
N THR A 51 16.26 -0.53 3.82
CA THR A 51 17.38 -1.00 4.63
C THR A 51 17.27 -0.43 6.06
N LEU A 52 18.02 -1.03 7.00
CA LEU A 52 18.05 -0.54 8.37
C LEU A 52 18.65 0.87 8.46
N ASP A 53 19.65 1.19 7.62
CA ASP A 53 20.30 2.50 7.63
C ASP A 53 19.39 3.60 7.08
N GLU A 54 18.64 3.33 5.99
CA GLU A 54 17.61 4.24 5.52
C GLU A 54 16.56 4.52 6.60
N GLN A 55 16.12 3.46 7.31
CA GLN A 55 15.14 3.63 8.39
C GLN A 55 15.70 4.43 9.57
N ARG A 56 16.98 4.23 9.95
CA ARG A 56 17.67 5.05 10.96
C ARG A 56 17.71 6.51 10.55
N GLN A 57 18.02 6.80 9.29
CA GLN A 57 18.06 8.18 8.79
C GLN A 57 16.68 8.83 8.82
N LEU A 58 15.61 8.10 8.48
CA LEU A 58 14.24 8.61 8.57
C LEU A 58 13.82 8.90 10.01
N VAL A 59 14.21 8.06 10.97
CA VAL A 59 13.97 8.33 12.39
C VAL A 59 14.74 9.57 12.86
N ALA A 60 16.04 9.65 12.52
CA ALA A 60 16.88 10.79 12.90
C ALA A 60 16.41 12.13 12.30
N THR A 61 15.77 12.09 11.13
CA THR A 61 15.20 13.27 10.45
C THR A 61 13.72 13.50 10.76
N GLY A 62 13.13 12.75 11.69
CA GLY A 62 11.73 12.91 12.11
C GLY A 62 10.68 12.44 11.09
N LYS A 63 11.10 11.79 10.01
CA LYS A 63 10.24 11.23 8.95
C LYS A 63 9.69 9.83 9.29
N SER A 64 10.12 9.26 10.42
CA SER A 64 9.53 8.06 10.99
C SER A 64 9.63 8.12 12.52
N GLN A 65 8.66 7.53 13.21
CA GLN A 65 8.63 7.53 14.68
C GLN A 65 9.35 6.34 15.30
N THR A 66 9.72 5.32 14.52
CA THR A 66 10.25 4.05 15.06
C THR A 66 11.19 3.33 14.10
N LEU A 67 12.12 2.56 14.66
CA LEU A 67 12.92 1.58 13.91
C LEU A 67 12.15 0.27 13.66
N ASN A 68 11.05 0.03 14.37
CA ASN A 68 10.20 -1.14 14.17
C ASN A 68 9.22 -0.90 13.00
N SER A 69 9.74 -0.89 11.77
CA SER A 69 8.97 -0.58 10.56
C SER A 69 8.72 -1.81 9.68
N ARG A 70 7.52 -1.89 9.10
CA ARG A 70 7.14 -2.90 8.10
C ARG A 70 7.91 -2.80 6.80
N HIS A 71 8.42 -1.61 6.47
CA HIS A 71 9.31 -1.43 5.34
C HIS A 71 10.57 -2.30 5.44
N LEU A 72 11.08 -2.60 6.64
CA LEU A 72 12.29 -3.43 6.78
C LEU A 72 12.07 -4.88 6.30
N LYS A 73 10.83 -5.35 6.36
CA LYS A 73 10.42 -6.71 5.99
C LYS A 73 9.83 -6.79 4.58
N GLY A 74 9.72 -5.66 3.87
CA GLY A 74 9.02 -5.61 2.59
C GLY A 74 7.50 -5.77 2.73
N GLU A 75 6.96 -5.54 3.93
CA GLU A 75 5.53 -5.68 4.26
C GLU A 75 4.78 -4.34 4.20
N ALA A 76 5.43 -3.29 3.68
CA ALA A 76 4.84 -1.98 3.46
C ALA A 76 5.39 -1.29 2.22
N LEU A 77 4.59 -0.38 1.69
CA LEU A 77 4.94 0.50 0.57
C LEU A 77 4.38 1.89 0.84
N ASP A 78 4.95 2.88 0.15
CA ASP A 78 4.36 4.23 0.10
C ASP A 78 3.99 4.56 -1.34
N PHE A 79 2.80 5.14 -1.54
CA PHE A 79 2.26 5.53 -2.84
C PHE A 79 2.04 7.04 -2.94
N VAL A 80 1.89 7.54 -4.16
CA VAL A 80 1.42 8.90 -4.45
C VAL A 80 0.35 8.83 -5.54
N PRO A 81 -0.85 9.39 -5.31
CA PRO A 81 -1.85 9.53 -6.35
C PRO A 81 -1.34 10.40 -7.50
N LEU A 82 -1.75 10.10 -8.72
CA LEU A 82 -1.52 10.97 -9.87
C LEU A 82 -2.73 11.87 -10.05
N ASP A 83 -2.46 13.15 -10.26
CA ASP A 83 -3.48 14.14 -10.57
C ASP A 83 -4.19 13.76 -11.89
N PRO A 84 -5.54 13.62 -11.91
CA PRO A 84 -6.27 13.17 -13.10
C PRO A 84 -6.15 14.10 -14.31
N THR A 85 -5.80 15.37 -14.10
CA THR A 85 -5.67 16.37 -15.17
C THR A 85 -4.25 16.43 -15.71
N THR A 86 -3.25 16.36 -14.83
CA THR A 86 -1.84 16.57 -15.22
C THR A 86 -1.00 15.30 -15.29
N GLY A 87 -1.47 14.19 -14.72
CA GLY A 87 -0.72 12.94 -14.58
C GLY A 87 0.47 13.01 -13.62
N LYS A 88 0.66 14.13 -12.92
CA LYS A 88 1.78 14.33 -11.98
C LYS A 88 1.41 13.84 -10.59
N GLY A 89 2.40 13.38 -9.84
CA GLY A 89 2.21 12.97 -8.44
C GLY A 89 1.68 14.14 -7.60
N ARG A 90 0.57 13.90 -6.88
CA ARG A 90 -0.11 14.89 -6.05
C ARG A 90 -0.39 14.30 -4.68
N PHE A 91 0.24 14.87 -3.65
CA PHE A 91 0.02 14.50 -2.24
C PHE A 91 -1.28 15.15 -1.73
N ASP A 92 -2.41 14.71 -2.28
CA ASP A 92 -3.75 15.14 -1.89
C ASP A 92 -4.46 14.03 -1.12
N ARG A 93 -5.05 14.38 0.03
CA ARG A 93 -5.70 13.41 0.91
C ARG A 93 -6.94 12.78 0.28
N GLY A 94 -7.74 13.55 -0.46
CA GLY A 94 -8.94 13.06 -1.13
C GLY A 94 -8.60 12.02 -2.19
N LEU A 95 -7.60 12.31 -3.01
CA LEU A 95 -7.08 11.34 -3.99
C LEU A 95 -6.48 10.10 -3.29
N ALA A 96 -5.79 10.28 -2.17
CA ALA A 96 -5.20 9.16 -1.43
C ALA A 96 -6.26 8.24 -0.82
N ILE A 97 -7.43 8.76 -0.42
CA ILE A 97 -8.54 7.93 0.08
C ILE A 97 -9.01 6.95 -1.00
N GLU A 98 -9.17 7.40 -2.25
CA GLU A 98 -9.61 6.54 -3.36
C GLU A 98 -8.61 5.41 -3.62
N VAL A 99 -7.31 5.74 -3.62
CA VAL A 99 -6.24 4.75 -3.79
C VAL A 99 -6.19 3.79 -2.61
N ALA A 100 -6.27 4.29 -1.38
CA ALA A 100 -6.26 3.49 -0.16
C ALA A 100 -7.46 2.53 -0.08
N ALA A 101 -8.65 2.99 -0.49
CA ALA A 101 -9.85 2.15 -0.58
C ALA A 101 -9.61 0.98 -1.54
N ALA A 102 -9.00 1.22 -2.71
CA ALA A 102 -8.65 0.17 -3.65
C ALA A 102 -7.61 -0.81 -3.08
N PHE A 103 -6.62 -0.34 -2.32
CA PHE A 103 -5.67 -1.19 -1.61
C PHE A 103 -6.34 -2.08 -0.56
N MET A 104 -7.24 -1.52 0.25
CA MET A 104 -7.95 -2.28 1.28
C MET A 104 -8.86 -3.34 0.66
N ASP A 105 -9.62 -2.99 -0.38
CA ASP A 105 -10.48 -3.93 -1.10
C ASP A 105 -9.67 -5.04 -1.78
N ALA A 106 -8.60 -4.69 -2.48
CA ALA A 106 -7.67 -5.68 -3.07
C ALA A 106 -7.02 -6.58 -2.02
N GLY A 107 -6.68 -6.02 -0.85
CA GLY A 107 -6.14 -6.77 0.28
C GLY A 107 -7.11 -7.82 0.81
N GLN A 108 -8.38 -7.46 0.95
CA GLN A 108 -9.43 -8.42 1.35
C GLN A 108 -9.60 -9.51 0.30
N GLU A 109 -9.71 -9.15 -0.98
CA GLU A 109 -9.91 -10.09 -2.09
C GLU A 109 -8.76 -11.09 -2.23
N GLN A 110 -7.52 -10.66 -1.99
CA GLN A 110 -6.32 -11.50 -2.09
C GLN A 110 -6.00 -12.26 -0.80
N GLY A 111 -6.83 -12.17 0.25
CA GLY A 111 -6.56 -12.79 1.55
C GLY A 111 -5.33 -12.20 2.26
N CYS A 112 -4.93 -10.98 1.90
CA CYS A 112 -3.82 -10.24 2.46
C CYS A 112 -4.30 -8.85 2.93
N PRO A 113 -5.08 -8.76 4.03
CA PRO A 113 -5.58 -7.48 4.52
C PRO A 113 -4.45 -6.48 4.79
N VAL A 114 -4.65 -5.24 4.37
CA VAL A 114 -3.72 -4.12 4.58
C VAL A 114 -4.38 -3.00 5.39
N LYS A 115 -3.56 -2.16 6.02
CA LYS A 115 -3.96 -0.91 6.67
C LYS A 115 -3.39 0.27 5.91
N TRP A 116 -4.08 1.39 6.00
CA TRP A 116 -3.64 2.66 5.46
C TRP A 116 -3.22 3.61 6.60
N GLY A 117 -2.04 4.22 6.47
CA GLY A 117 -1.49 5.15 7.45
C GLY A 117 -2.30 6.44 7.60
N GLY A 118 -3.10 6.80 6.59
CA GLY A 118 -4.05 7.92 6.66
C GLY A 118 -5.19 7.72 7.67
N MET A 119 -5.36 6.51 8.22
CA MET A 119 -6.35 6.20 9.25
C MET A 119 -5.74 6.07 10.66
N TRP A 120 -4.44 6.28 10.82
CA TRP A 120 -3.80 6.18 12.13
C TRP A 120 -4.20 7.36 13.03
N GLN A 121 -4.49 7.05 14.30
CA GLN A 121 -4.76 8.07 15.31
C GLN A 121 -3.43 8.71 15.75
N GLY A 122 -3.30 10.02 15.60
CA GLY A 122 -2.12 10.80 16.05
C GLY A 122 -1.14 11.13 14.93
N PHE A 123 -0.51 10.13 14.30
CA PHE A 123 0.44 10.33 13.21
C PHE A 123 -0.14 9.86 11.89
N GLU A 124 -0.74 10.78 11.14
CA GLU A 124 -1.30 10.48 9.83
C GLU A 124 -0.18 10.31 8.80
N ASP A 125 -0.05 9.12 8.22
CA ASP A 125 0.93 8.80 7.19
C ASP A 125 0.19 8.47 5.87
N ILE A 126 -0.21 9.53 5.16
CA ILE A 126 -1.07 9.45 3.96
C ILE A 126 -0.50 8.54 2.85
N PRO A 127 0.81 8.53 2.56
CA PRO A 127 1.35 7.64 1.54
C PRO A 127 1.32 6.14 1.91
N HIS A 128 1.18 5.80 3.19
CA HIS A 128 1.64 4.51 3.70
C HIS A 128 0.58 3.39 3.65
N ILE A 129 0.95 2.24 3.11
CA ILE A 129 0.17 0.99 3.17
C ILE A 129 1.04 -0.10 3.82
N GLU A 130 0.49 -0.79 4.82
CA GLU A 130 1.16 -1.95 5.45
C GLU A 130 0.27 -3.18 5.57
N MET A 131 0.87 -4.36 5.46
CA MET A 131 0.21 -5.63 5.73
C MET A 131 -0.23 -5.70 7.20
N MET A 132 -1.45 -6.17 7.45
CA MET A 132 -1.90 -6.46 8.81
C MET A 132 -1.08 -7.60 9.42
N LYS A 133 -0.88 -7.55 10.75
CA LYS A 133 -0.41 -8.73 11.50
C LYS A 133 -1.43 -9.85 11.31
N THR A 134 -1.10 -10.88 10.55
CA THR A 134 -1.83 -12.14 10.66
C THR A 134 -1.58 -12.68 12.07
N LYS A 135 -2.64 -12.97 12.82
CA LYS A 135 -2.50 -13.94 13.92
C LYS A 135 -2.11 -15.23 13.21
N GLN A 136 -0.97 -15.82 13.57
CA GLN A 136 -0.67 -17.19 13.14
C GLN A 136 -1.92 -18.03 13.45
N ALA A 137 -2.53 -18.61 12.42
CA ALA A 137 -3.55 -19.62 12.64
C ALA A 137 -2.87 -20.70 13.46
N ASN A 138 -3.30 -20.89 14.70
CA ASN A 138 -2.81 -21.98 15.52
C ASN A 138 -3.12 -23.27 14.76
N PRO A 139 -2.14 -24.11 14.38
CA PRO A 139 -2.40 -25.30 13.57
C PRO A 139 -3.22 -26.39 14.30
N ALA A 140 -3.69 -26.11 15.52
CA ALA A 140 -4.47 -27.03 16.34
C ALA A 140 -5.96 -26.64 16.39
N ARG A 141 -6.71 -27.00 15.34
CA ARG A 141 -8.15 -27.35 15.40
C ARG A 141 -8.65 -27.81 14.03
N ALA A 142 -8.10 -28.93 13.57
CA ALA A 142 -8.67 -29.75 12.50
C ALA A 142 -8.59 -31.22 12.93
N SER A 143 -9.33 -31.56 13.98
CA SER A 143 -9.67 -32.93 14.38
C SER A 143 -10.54 -32.85 15.64
N GLY A 144 -11.81 -33.19 15.50
CA GLY A 144 -12.83 -33.19 16.56
C GLY A 144 -14.20 -33.13 15.94
#